data_AF-A0A0Q8QC12-F1
#
_entry.id   AF-A0A0Q8QC12-F1
#
_cell.length_a   1.000
_cell.length_b   1.000
_cell.length_c   1.000
_cell.angle_alpha   90.00
_cell.angle_beta   90.00
_cell.angle_gamma   90.00
#
_symmetry.space_group_name_H-M   'P 1'
#
loop_
_entity.id
_entity.type
_entity.pdbx_description
1 polymer ?
#
loop_
_entity_poly.entity_id
_entity_poly.type
_entity_poly.pdbx_seq_one_letter_code
_entity_poly.pdbx_strand_id
1 'polypeptide(L)' 'MTKYLDIWELGELLGRAPETIRKQMRSDPRRVPPRMHIPGKKMPRWSASEVEAWLEEQAFLYKDAELKRYSLDEE' A
#
# COMPACT_ATOMS: atom_id res chain seq x y z
N MET A 1 7.60 16.03 -11.12
CA MET A 1 6.45 16.67 -10.41
C MET A 1 5.89 15.64 -9.46
N THR A 2 6.00 15.86 -8.15
CA THR A 2 5.53 14.90 -7.14
C THR A 2 4.01 15.02 -7.00
N LYS A 3 3.28 14.02 -7.50
CA LYS A 3 1.82 13.95 -7.35
C LYS A 3 1.51 13.42 -5.95
N TYR A 4 0.71 14.16 -5.20
CA TYR A 4 0.22 13.74 -3.89
C TYR A 4 -1.21 13.24 -4.04
N LEU A 5 -1.46 12.05 -3.53
CA LEU A 5 -2.75 11.38 -3.54
C LEU A 5 -3.43 11.58 -2.20
N ASP A 6 -4.72 11.88 -2.26
CA ASP A 6 -5.62 11.81 -1.10
C ASP A 6 -6.09 10.37 -0.86
N ILE A 7 -6.74 10.12 0.29
CA ILE A 7 -7.19 8.77 0.65
C ILE A 7 -8.17 8.15 -0.36
N TRP A 8 -8.92 9.00 -1.08
CA TRP A 8 -9.84 8.58 -2.14
C TRP A 8 -9.08 8.11 -3.37
N GLU A 9 -8.16 8.93 -3.89
CA GLU A 9 -7.31 8.55 -5.03
C GLU A 9 -6.45 7.33 -4.70
N LEU A 10 -5.93 7.25 -3.47
CA LEU A 10 -5.22 6.07 -2.98
C LEU A 10 -6.13 4.83 -2.98
N GLY A 11 -7.39 4.99 -2.59
CA GLY A 11 -8.41 3.96 -2.67
C GLY A 11 -8.63 3.46 -4.08
N GLU A 12 -8.77 4.36 -5.04
CA GLU A 12 -8.91 4.02 -6.45
C GLU A 12 -7.66 3.29 -6.99
N LEU A 13 -6.46 3.75 -6.62
CA LEU A 13 -5.19 3.12 -7.01
C LEU A 13 -5.02 1.70 -6.44
N LEU A 14 -5.42 1.50 -5.18
CA LEU A 14 -5.35 0.20 -4.51
C LEU A 14 -6.53 -0.72 -4.87
N GLY A 15 -7.57 -0.20 -5.55
CA GLY A 15 -8.85 -0.91 -5.71
C GLY A 15 -9.53 -1.21 -4.38
N ARG A 16 -9.35 -0.34 -3.36
CA ARG A 16 -9.89 -0.51 -2.01
C ARG A 16 -10.71 0.70 -1.59
N ALA A 17 -11.75 0.49 -0.80
CA ALA A 17 -12.48 1.61 -0.22
C ALA A 17 -11.59 2.38 0.78
N PRO A 18 -11.71 3.71 0.87
CA PRO A 18 -10.94 4.53 1.82
C PRO A 18 -11.21 4.12 3.28
N GLU A 19 -12.41 3.62 3.57
CA GLU A 19 -12.76 3.05 4.87
C GLU A 19 -11.97 1.79 5.19
N THR A 20 -11.78 0.91 4.19
CA THR A 20 -10.93 -0.28 4.32
C THR A 20 -9.48 0.12 4.55
N ILE A 21 -8.98 1.14 3.85
CA ILE A 21 -7.63 1.67 4.07
C ILE A 21 -7.49 2.18 5.51
N ARG A 22 -8.43 2.99 6.01
CA ARG A 22 -8.43 3.43 7.43
C ARG A 22 -8.42 2.27 8.41
N LYS A 23 -9.21 1.23 8.13
CA LYS A 23 -9.25 0.02 8.95
C LYS A 23 -7.91 -0.74 8.91
N GLN A 24 -7.31 -0.89 7.74
CA GLN A 24 -6.02 -1.55 7.57
C GLN A 24 -4.89 -0.74 8.20
N MET A 25 -4.90 0.59 8.12
CA MET A 25 -3.94 1.43 8.84
C MET A 25 -3.94 1.17 10.35
N ARG A 26 -5.10 0.82 10.93
CA ARG A 26 -5.22 0.49 12.36
C ARG A 26 -4.92 -0.97 12.68
N SER A 27 -5.34 -1.89 11.81
CA SER A 27 -5.25 -3.33 12.03
C SER A 27 -3.89 -3.89 11.61
N ASP A 28 -3.44 -3.54 10.41
CA ASP A 28 -2.22 -4.03 9.76
C ASP A 28 -1.55 -2.89 8.97
N PRO A 29 -0.75 -2.05 9.64
CA PRO A 29 -0.09 -0.92 8.98
C PRO A 29 0.92 -1.34 7.90
N ARG A 30 1.29 -2.62 7.84
CA ARG A 30 2.14 -3.20 6.78
C ARG A 30 1.41 -3.35 5.45
N ARG A 31 0.08 -3.42 5.46
CA ARG A 31 -0.77 -3.58 4.27
C ARG A 31 -1.22 -2.27 3.64
N VAL A 32 -0.68 -1.16 4.13
CA VAL A 32 -0.95 0.19 3.61
C VAL A 32 0.37 0.90 3.35
N PRO A 33 0.43 1.76 2.33
CA PRO A 33 1.64 2.51 2.05
C PRO A 33 1.95 3.52 3.16
N PRO A 34 3.25 3.80 3.41
CA PRO A 34 3.68 4.74 4.43
C PRO A 34 3.05 6.11 4.17
N ARG A 35 2.39 6.66 5.20
CA ARG A 35 1.75 7.97 5.12
C ARG A 35 2.78 9.08 5.35
N MET A 36 2.77 10.10 4.50
CA MET A 36 3.55 11.31 4.74
C MET A 36 2.77 12.22 5.69
N HIS A 37 3.31 12.46 6.88
CA HIS A 37 2.74 13.43 7.81
C HIS A 37 3.34 14.81 7.52
N ILE A 38 2.56 15.67 6.87
CA ILE A 38 2.97 17.05 6.60
C ILE A 38 2.52 17.92 7.79
N PRO A 39 3.45 18.48 8.58
CA PRO A 39 3.08 19.35 9.69
C PRO A 39 2.30 20.56 9.17
N GLY A 40 1.12 20.82 9.75
CA GLY A 40 0.24 21.93 9.37
C GLY A 40 -0.92 21.57 8.43
N LYS A 41 -0.98 20.35 7.86
CA LYS A 41 -2.17 19.86 7.15
C LYS A 41 -2.82 18.70 7.91
N LYS A 42 -4.14 18.79 8.11
CA LYS A 42 -4.95 17.76 8.77
C LYS A 42 -5.15 16.48 7.93
N MET A 43 -4.65 16.42 6.70
CA MET A 43 -4.92 15.32 5.77
C MET A 43 -3.66 14.50 5.52
N PRO A 44 -3.72 13.16 5.66
CA PRO A 44 -2.63 12.29 5.25
C PRO A 44 -2.46 12.39 3.73
N ARG A 45 -1.22 12.60 3.29
CA ARG A 45 -0.87 12.60 1.87
C ARG A 45 0.06 11.43 1.59
N TRP A 46 -0.18 10.78 0.47
CA TRP A 46 0.70 9.76 -0.08
C TRP A 46 1.33 10.28 -1.36
N SER A 47 2.62 10.03 -1.58
CA SER A 47 3.19 10.34 -2.88
C SER A 47 2.85 9.20 -3.84
N ALA A 48 2.43 9.54 -5.06
CA ALA A 48 2.12 8.52 -6.06
C ALA A 48 3.32 7.57 -6.27
N SER A 49 4.53 8.13 -6.35
CA SER A 49 5.76 7.36 -6.51
C SER A 49 6.07 6.42 -5.33
N GLU A 50 5.83 6.83 -4.07
CA GLU A 50 6.01 5.90 -2.93
C GLU A 50 4.94 4.82 -2.92
N VAL A 51 3.70 5.13 -3.32
CA VAL A 51 2.61 4.16 -3.41
C VAL A 51 2.91 3.12 -4.49
N GLU A 52 3.39 3.55 -5.65
CA GLU A 52 3.80 2.67 -6.75
C GLU A 52 4.96 1.78 -6.34
N ALA A 53 6.04 2.33 -5.77
CA ALA A 53 7.17 1.55 -5.29
C ALA A 53 6.76 0.55 -4.19
N TRP A 54 5.87 0.96 -3.28
CA TRP A 54 5.33 0.07 -2.25
C TRP A 54 4.45 -1.04 -2.85
N LEU A 55 3.64 -0.73 -3.87
CA LEU A 55 2.84 -1.73 -4.58
C LEU A 55 3.73 -2.75 -5.28
N GLU A 56 4.81 -2.32 -5.92
CA GLU A 56 5.80 -3.21 -6.53
C GLU A 56 6.47 -4.09 -5.48
N GLU A 57 6.86 -3.54 -4.33
CA GLU A 57 7.45 -4.30 -3.23
C GLU A 57 6.45 -5.29 -2.63
N GLN A 58 5.19 -4.91 -2.44
CA GLN A 58 4.15 -5.84 -1.99
C GLN A 58 3.90 -6.93 -3.02
N ALA A 59 3.77 -6.58 -4.30
CA ALA A 59 3.61 -7.55 -5.37
C ALA A 59 4.79 -8.54 -5.40
N PHE A 60 6.02 -8.06 -5.18
CA PHE A 60 7.20 -8.89 -5.07
C PHE A 60 7.15 -9.82 -3.84
N LEU A 61 6.78 -9.30 -2.66
CA LEU A 61 6.64 -10.07 -1.42
C LEU A 61 5.56 -11.16 -1.52
N TYR A 62 4.40 -10.84 -2.12
CA TYR A 62 3.35 -11.83 -2.36
C TYR A 62 3.77 -12.86 -3.42
N LYS A 63 4.54 -12.45 -4.43
CA LYS A 63 5.04 -13.36 -5.47
C LYS A 63 6.12 -14.31 -4.94
N ASP A 64 7.00 -13.87 -4.03
CA ASP A 64 7.94 -14.75 -3.31
C ASP A 64 7.20 -15.76 -2.41
N ALA A 65 6.14 -15.31 -1.74
CA ALA A 65 5.31 -16.18 -0.91
C ALA A 65 4.55 -17.24 -1.74
N GLU A 66 4.10 -16.88 -2.94
CA GLU A 66 3.45 -17.81 -3.87
C GLU A 66 4.46 -18.81 -4.47
N LEU A 67 5.69 -18.37 -4.76
CA LEU A 67 6.77 -19.24 -5.25
C LEU A 67 7.18 -20.30 -4.23
N LYS A 68 7.26 -19.92 -2.93
CA LYS A 68 7.51 -20.88 -1.84
C LYS A 68 6.41 -21.91 -1.68
N ARG A 69 5.17 -21.57 -2.04
CA ARG A 69 4.04 -22.50 -1.95
C ARG A 69 4.02 -23.51 -3.08
N TYR A 70 4.54 -23.16 -4.26
CA TYR A 70 4.68 -24.10 -5.38
C TYR A 70 5.94 -24.96 -5.33
N SER A 71 6.97 -24.54 -4.58
CA SER A 71 8.24 -25.27 -4.48
C SER A 71 8.27 -26.34 -3.37
N LEU A 72 7.18 -26.55 -2.63
CA LEU A 72 7.08 -27.54 -1.55
C LEU A 72 6.34 -28.83 -1.97
N ASP A 73 5.82 -28.88 -3.20
CA ASP A 73 5.12 -30.05 -3.76
C ASP A 73 6.03 -30.91 -4.68
N GLU A 74 7.33 -30.58 -4.81
CA GLU A 74 8.35 -31.41 -5.45
C GLU A 74 9.37 -31.92 -4.42
N GLU A 75 8.96 -32.82 -3.52
CA GLU A 75 9.86 -33.78 -2.85
C GLU A 75 9.15 -35.11 -2.56
#